data_AF-A0A917QKB4-F1
#
_entry.id   AF-A0A917QKB4-F1
#
_cell.length_a   1.000
_cell.length_b   1.000
_cell.length_c   1.000
_cell.angle_alpha   90.00
_cell.angle_beta   90.00
_cell.angle_gamma   90.00
#
_symmetry.space_group_name_H-M   'P 1'
#
loop_
_entity.id
_entity.type
_entity.pdbx_description
1 polymer ?
#
loop_
_entity_poly.entity_id
_entity_poly.type
_entity_poly.pdbx_seq_one_letter_code
_entity_poly.pdbx_strand_id
1 'polypeptide(L)'
;MAKFQVIDIFAVSFRPEPFVLGRVEGNFSVGQSVVLKKPDGRKFYGTIKSVEFHQPAPDQFSSVFSEDVSNNVEAGDLIVPAEGE
;
A
#
# COMPACT_ATOMS: atom_id res chain seq x y z
N MET A 1 5.89 13.59 -6.05
CA MET A 1 4.66 13.11 -5.39
C MET A 1 4.94 11.71 -4.88
N ALA A 2 4.54 11.36 -3.65
CA ALA A 2 4.80 10.03 -3.13
C ALA A 2 3.90 8.99 -3.81
N LYS A 3 4.44 7.83 -4.16
CA LYS A 3 3.70 6.73 -4.78
C LYS A 3 4.24 5.37 -4.32
N PHE A 4 3.33 4.42 -4.18
CA PHE A 4 3.61 3.03 -3.84
C PHE A 4 3.00 2.16 -4.93
N GLN A 5 3.84 1.57 -5.78
CA GLN A 5 3.41 0.68 -6.86
C GLN A 5 3.39 -0.77 -6.37
N VAL A 6 2.24 -1.40 -6.36
CA VAL A 6 2.05 -2.74 -5.81
C VAL A 6 2.70 -3.78 -6.73
N ILE A 7 3.58 -4.59 -6.17
CA ILE A 7 4.25 -5.70 -6.86
C ILE A 7 3.54 -7.01 -6.53
N ASP A 8 3.33 -7.29 -5.24
CA ASP A 8 2.80 -8.58 -4.79
C ASP A 8 2.13 -8.45 -3.41
N ILE A 9 1.31 -9.45 -3.06
CA ILE A 9 0.49 -9.46 -1.85
C ILE A 9 0.67 -10.79 -1.13
N PHE A 10 1.16 -10.72 0.10
CA PHE A 10 1.47 -11.88 0.93
C PHE A 10 0.47 -11.98 2.07
N ALA A 11 -0.52 -12.85 1.91
CA ALA A 11 -1.42 -13.23 2.99
C ALA A 11 -0.66 -14.02 4.06
N VAL A 12 -0.94 -13.72 5.33
CA VAL A 12 -0.31 -14.37 6.49
C VAL A 12 -1.37 -14.83 7.48
N SER A 13 -1.08 -15.87 8.25
CA SER A 13 -2.08 -16.50 9.13
C SER A 13 -2.31 -15.78 10.46
N PHE A 14 -1.42 -14.87 10.86
CA PHE A 14 -1.42 -14.26 12.19
C PHE A 14 -2.10 -12.88 12.25
N ARG A 15 -2.56 -12.35 11.12
CA ARG A 15 -3.29 -11.07 11.04
C ARG A 15 -4.22 -11.08 9.82
N PRO A 16 -5.32 -10.32 9.84
CA PRO A 16 -6.26 -10.29 8.73
C PRO A 16 -5.72 -9.54 7.52
N GLU A 17 -5.00 -8.42 7.71
CA GLU A 17 -4.47 -7.67 6.57
C GLU A 17 -3.14 -8.27 6.07
N PRO A 18 -2.99 -8.48 4.75
CA PRO A 18 -1.79 -9.02 4.16
C PRO A 18 -0.64 -8.01 4.19
N PHE A 19 0.57 -8.51 3.99
CA PHE A 19 1.68 -7.64 3.60
C PHE A 19 1.58 -7.32 2.12
N VAL A 20 1.68 -6.03 1.80
CA VAL A 20 1.70 -5.55 0.42
C VAL A 20 3.12 -5.11 0.11
N LEU A 21 3.74 -5.81 -0.83
CA LEU A 21 5.06 -5.47 -1.35
C LEU A 21 4.91 -4.49 -2.50
N GLY A 22 5.71 -3.43 -2.51
CA GLY A 22 5.72 -2.50 -3.62
C GLY A 22 6.97 -1.65 -3.73
N ARG A 23 7.09 -0.98 -4.88
CA ARG A 23 8.12 0.02 -5.11
C ARG A 23 7.66 1.37 -4.61
N VAL A 24 8.52 2.04 -3.85
CA VAL A 24 8.19 3.33 -3.23
C VAL A 24 9.03 4.44 -3.86
N GLU A 25 8.36 5.50 -4.28
CA GLU A 25 9.01 6.78 -4.53
C GLU A 25 8.44 7.82 -3.57
N GLY A 26 9.31 8.55 -2.88
CA GLY A 26 8.92 9.51 -1.85
C GLY A 26 8.69 8.85 -0.48
N ASN A 27 8.15 9.63 0.45
CA ASN A 27 8.00 9.21 1.84
C ASN A 27 6.54 8.89 2.17
N PHE A 28 6.36 7.80 2.87
CA PHE A 28 5.09 7.41 3.49
C PHE A 28 5.27 7.31 5.00
N SER A 29 4.20 7.53 5.76
CA SER A 29 4.22 7.45 7.22
C SER A 29 3.05 6.61 7.73
N VAL A 30 3.29 5.89 8.83
CA VAL A 30 2.22 5.18 9.53
C VAL A 30 1.16 6.19 10.00
N GLY A 31 -0.11 5.85 9.84
CA GLY A 31 -1.27 6.72 10.10
C GLY A 31 -1.63 7.64 8.94
N GLN A 32 -0.81 7.74 7.90
CA GLN A 32 -1.11 8.58 6.74
C GLN A 32 -2.31 8.03 5.95
N SER A 33 -3.23 8.93 5.59
CA SER A 33 -4.34 8.64 4.67
C SER A 33 -3.84 8.41 3.25
N VAL A 34 -4.35 7.37 2.60
CA VAL A 34 -3.96 6.95 1.24
C VAL A 34 -5.17 6.62 0.39
N VAL A 35 -4.96 6.63 -0.93
CA VAL A 35 -5.91 6.18 -1.94
C VAL A 35 -5.26 5.10 -2.78
N LEU A 36 -5.88 3.93 -2.81
CA LEU A 36 -5.65 2.88 -3.79
C LEU A 36 -6.34 3.25 -5.10
N LYS A 37 -5.57 3.34 -6.18
CA LYS A 37 -6.05 3.64 -7.54
C LYS A 37 -5.90 2.39 -8.40
N LYS A 38 -7.02 1.88 -8.89
CA LYS A 38 -7.09 0.78 -9.84
C LYS A 38 -6.82 1.26 -11.27
N PRO A 39 -6.29 0.40 -12.17
CA PRO A 39 -6.17 0.71 -13.60
C PRO A 39 -7.51 1.05 -14.27
N ASP A 40 -8.62 0.48 -13.78
CA ASP A 40 -9.97 0.73 -14.28
C ASP A 40 -10.62 2.02 -13.74
N GLY A 41 -9.88 2.79 -12.92
CA GLY A 41 -10.33 4.06 -12.36
C GLY A 41 -11.07 3.96 -11.02
N ARG A 42 -11.35 2.74 -10.51
CA ARG A 42 -11.87 2.57 -9.14
C ARG A 42 -10.87 3.10 -8.11
N LYS A 43 -11.40 3.63 -7.02
CA LYS A 43 -10.62 4.18 -5.90
C LYS A 43 -11.11 3.63 -4.58
N PHE A 44 -10.17 3.25 -3.72
CA PHE A 44 -10.44 2.83 -2.35
C PHE A 44 -9.60 3.65 -1.39
N TYR A 45 -10.17 4.04 -0.27
CA TYR A 45 -9.56 4.96 0.68
C TYR A 45 -9.13 4.22 1.93
N GLY A 46 -8.02 4.64 2.53
CA GLY A 46 -7.51 3.94 3.69
C GLY A 46 -6.37 4.66 4.39
N THR A 47 -5.68 3.92 5.25
CA THR A 47 -4.52 4.41 5.99
C THR A 47 -3.39 3.39 6.00
N ILE A 48 -2.16 3.87 6.15
CA ILE A 48 -0.99 3.01 6.37
C ILE A 48 -0.98 2.58 7.84
N LYS A 49 -1.03 1.27 8.08
CA LYS A 49 -0.99 0.68 9.43
C LYS A 49 0.43 0.36 9.90
N SER A 50 1.32 -0.05 9.00
CA SER A 50 2.71 -0.33 9.30
C SER A 50 3.56 -0.29 8.04
N VAL A 51 4.81 0.18 8.16
CA VAL A 51 5.83 0.06 7.10
C VAL A 51 6.91 -0.86 7.64
N GLU A 52 7.19 -1.95 6.93
CA GLU A 52 8.16 -2.97 7.34
C GLU A 52 9.37 -2.96 6.39
N PHE A 53 10.57 -2.86 6.97
CA PHE A 53 11.83 -2.58 6.27
C PHE A 53 12.52 -3.83 5.71
N HIS A 54 11.82 -4.96 5.55
CA HIS A 54 12.39 -6.04 4.76
C HIS A 54 12.38 -5.61 3.29
N GLN A 55 13.51 -5.06 2.86
CA GLN A 55 13.77 -4.64 1.48
C GLN A 55 14.42 -5.82 0.75
N PRO A 56 13.68 -6.63 -0.02
CA PRO A 56 14.29 -7.66 -0.87
C PRO A 56 15.16 -7.05 -1.97
N ALA A 57 14.96 -5.76 -2.29
CA ALA A 57 15.77 -4.97 -3.21
C ALA A 57 15.69 -3.47 -2.82
N PRO A 58 16.62 -2.62 -3.31
CA PRO A 58 16.49 -1.17 -3.18
C PRO A 58 15.12 -0.71 -3.69
N ASP A 59 14.52 0.25 -2.97
CA ASP A 59 13.21 0.85 -3.25
C ASP A 59 11.99 -0.07 -3.11
N GLN A 60 12.16 -1.32 -2.66
CA GLN A 60 11.03 -2.19 -2.31
C GLN A 60 10.74 -2.16 -0.82
N PHE A 61 9.48 -1.91 -0.47
CA PHE A 61 9.02 -1.90 0.91
C PHE A 61 7.80 -2.79 1.06
N SER A 62 7.71 -3.46 2.20
CA SER A 62 6.49 -4.12 2.64
C SER A 62 5.70 -3.13 3.49
N SER A 63 4.41 -3.03 3.25
CA SER A 63 3.52 -2.17 4.03
C SER A 63 2.22 -2.90 4.30
N VAL A 64 1.54 -2.53 5.38
CA VAL A 64 0.19 -3.00 5.66
C VAL A 64 -0.75 -1.82 5.68
N PHE A 65 -1.89 -1.99 5.04
CA PHE A 65 -2.90 -0.95 4.87
C PHE A 65 -4.19 -1.32 5.62
N SER A 66 -5.07 -0.34 5.80
CA SER A 66 -6.40 -0.58 6.36
C SER A 66 -7.20 -1.60 5.55
N GLU A 67 -8.19 -2.20 6.21
CA GLU A 67 -9.02 -3.29 5.67
C GLU A 67 -9.55 -3.00 4.26
N ASP A 68 -10.09 -1.80 4.02
CA ASP A 68 -10.70 -1.46 2.74
C ASP A 68 -9.68 -1.43 1.57
N VAL A 69 -8.46 -0.98 1.82
CA VAL A 69 -7.36 -1.04 0.84
C VAL A 69 -6.88 -2.49 0.71
N SER A 70 -6.68 -3.19 1.83
CA SER A 70 -6.19 -4.56 1.88
C SER A 70 -7.10 -5.57 1.20
N ASN A 71 -8.41 -5.39 1.26
CA ASN A 71 -9.39 -6.28 0.62
C ASN A 71 -9.52 -6.04 -0.88
N ASN A 72 -9.07 -4.89 -1.37
CA ASN A 72 -9.23 -4.48 -2.76
C ASN A 72 -7.91 -4.40 -3.51
N VAL A 73 -6.75 -4.44 -2.86
CA VAL A 73 -5.44 -4.29 -3.50
C VAL A 73 -5.10 -5.49 -4.38
N GLU A 74 -4.54 -5.23 -5.56
CA GLU A 74 -4.04 -6.22 -6.52
C GLU A 74 -2.65 -5.79 -7.03
N ALA A 75 -1.88 -6.75 -7.54
CA ALA A 75 -0.61 -6.46 -8.19
C ALA A 75 -0.80 -5.52 -9.39
N GLY A 76 0.06 -4.50 -9.50
CA GLY A 76 -0.03 -3.46 -10.53
C GLY A 76 -0.83 -2.22 -10.13
N ASP A 77 -1.53 -2.25 -8.99
CA ASP A 77 -2.21 -1.08 -8.46
C ASP A 77 -1.25 0.01 -8.00
N LEU A 78 -1.79 1.23 -7.87
CA LEU A 78 -1.06 2.39 -7.37
C LEU A 78 -1.68 2.93 -6.08
N ILE A 79 -0.89 3.01 -5.02
CA ILE A 79 -1.30 3.67 -3.77
C ILE A 79 -0.58 5.02 -3.67
N VAL A 80 -1.32 6.07 -3.37
CA VAL A 80 -0.79 7.44 -3.22
C VAL A 80 -1.34 8.08 -1.94
N PRO A 81 -0.69 9.12 -1.39
CA PRO A 81 -1.31 9.93 -0.34
C PRO A 81 -2.68 10.44 -0.78
N ALA A 82 -3.65 10.41 0.13
CA ALA A 82 -4.88 11.14 -0.06
C ALA A 82 -4.55 12.63 0.04
N GLU A 83 -4.85 13.40 -1.01
CA GLU A 83 -4.84 14.85 -0.89
C GLU A 83 -6.00 15.23 0.02
N GLY A 84 -5.73 16.06 1.04
CA GLY A 84 -6.80 16.60 1.87
C GLY A 84 -7.72 17.44 0.99
N GLU A 85 -8.99 17.08 0.94
CA GLU A 85 -10.04 18.04 0.58
C GLU A 85 -10.17 19.10 1.69
#